data_AF-A0A348UJZ8-F1
#
_entry.id   AF-A0A348UJZ8-F1
#
_cell.length_a   1.000
_cell.length_b   1.000
_cell.length_c   1.000
_cell.angle_alpha   90.00
_cell.angle_beta   90.00
_cell.angle_gamma   90.00
#
_symmetry.space_group_name_H-M   'P 1'
#
loop_
_entity.id
_entity.type
_entity.pdbx_description
1 polymer ?
#
loop_
_entity_poly.entity_id
_entity_poly.type
_entity_poly.pdbx_seq_one_letter_code
_entity_poly.pdbx_strand_id
1 'polypeptide(L)'
;MNLSDFHPWIERWRLTPDGDPFASNWSRLLPVRRDGLALMLKAQMAEQELHGSAFLEGYRGRGAVRVYEREGDAVLLERAEGPRTLLQMARDEGEEAAYAILCRAIADLQSASAPFPVRPIALRDWFSILPEA
;
A
#
# COMPACT_ATOMS: atom_id res chain seq x y z
N MET A 1 10.45 8.83 15.98
CA MET A 1 9.38 7.82 16.10
C MET A 1 9.94 6.62 16.82
N ASN A 2 9.16 5.92 17.66
CA ASN A 2 9.67 4.80 18.46
C ASN A 2 9.01 3.49 18.00
N LEU A 3 9.75 2.39 18.01
CA LEU A 3 9.21 1.04 17.75
C LEU A 3 8.04 0.69 18.68
N SER A 4 7.96 1.30 19.87
CA SER A 4 6.83 1.15 20.80
C SER A 4 5.48 1.47 20.16
N ASP A 5 5.43 2.37 19.18
CA ASP A 5 4.21 2.76 18.47
C ASP A 5 3.60 1.59 17.67
N PHE A 6 4.40 0.57 17.37
CA PHE A 6 4.03 -0.59 16.56
C PHE A 6 3.95 -1.88 17.39
N HIS A 7 4.30 -1.84 18.67
CA HIS A 7 4.49 -3.02 19.51
C HIS A 7 3.28 -3.98 19.51
N PRO A 8 2.02 -3.52 19.62
CA PRO A 8 0.87 -4.44 19.56
C PRO A 8 0.82 -5.27 18.28
N TRP A 9 1.16 -4.65 17.14
CA TRP A 9 1.11 -5.28 15.83
C TRP A 9 2.33 -6.17 15.57
N ILE A 10 3.50 -5.75 16.05
CA ILE A 10 4.74 -6.55 15.99
C ILE A 10 4.54 -7.88 16.71
N GLU A 11 4.02 -7.85 17.93
CA GLU A 11 3.77 -9.06 18.72
C GLU A 11 2.67 -9.92 18.08
N ARG A 12 1.53 -9.32 17.77
CA ARG A 12 0.36 -10.02 17.24
C ARG A 12 0.63 -10.71 15.92
N TRP A 13 1.34 -10.05 15.00
CA TRP A 13 1.62 -10.56 13.67
C TRP A 13 2.99 -11.21 13.54
N ARG A 14 3.73 -11.36 14.66
CA ARG A 14 5.04 -12.02 14.73
C ARG A 14 6.04 -11.41 13.76
N LEU A 15 6.16 -10.08 13.81
CA LEU A 15 6.99 -9.31 12.90
C LEU A 15 8.38 -9.07 13.49
N THR A 16 9.39 -9.00 12.64
CA THR A 16 10.73 -8.52 13.01
C THR A 16 10.97 -7.18 12.32
N PRO A 17 11.29 -6.08 13.03
CA PRO A 17 11.67 -4.83 12.40
C PRO A 17 12.84 -5.00 11.42
N ASP A 18 12.76 -4.37 10.25
CA ASP A 18 13.73 -4.47 9.15
C ASP A 18 14.16 -3.08 8.66
N GLY A 19 14.47 -2.20 9.61
CA GLY A 19 14.82 -0.80 9.37
C GLY A 19 14.17 0.15 10.38
N ASP A 20 14.40 1.45 10.17
CA ASP A 20 13.86 2.48 11.05
C ASP A 20 12.41 2.83 10.73
N PRO A 21 11.58 3.14 11.74
CA PRO A 21 10.23 3.64 11.53
C PRO A 21 10.24 5.07 10.96
N PHE A 22 9.27 5.37 10.11
CA PHE A 22 9.09 6.70 9.54
C PHE A 22 7.61 7.09 9.45
N ALA A 23 7.32 8.38 9.26
CA ALA A 23 5.96 8.91 9.18
C ALA A 23 5.60 9.32 7.75
N SER A 24 4.33 9.18 7.41
CA SER A 24 3.67 10.03 6.42
C SER A 24 2.74 11.02 7.11
N ASN A 25 2.06 11.88 6.34
CA ASN A 25 1.05 12.80 6.87
C ASN A 25 -0.13 12.08 7.55
N TRP A 26 -0.40 10.82 7.18
CA TRP A 26 -1.63 10.11 7.53
C TRP A 26 -1.41 8.78 8.25
N SER A 27 -0.16 8.40 8.52
CA SER A 27 0.18 7.12 9.14
C SER A 27 1.63 7.04 9.60
N ARG A 28 1.94 6.01 10.38
CA ARG A 28 3.30 5.58 10.69
C ARG A 28 3.63 4.29 9.95
N LEU A 29 4.86 4.17 9.51
CA LEU A 29 5.35 3.10 8.65
C LEU A 29 6.58 2.46 9.29
N LEU A 30 6.63 1.13 9.26
CA LEU A 30 7.76 0.35 9.73
C LEU A 30 8.05 -0.77 8.72
N PRO A 31 9.24 -0.78 8.09
CA PRO A 31 9.71 -1.95 7.36
C PRO A 31 9.84 -3.13 8.33
N VAL A 32 9.30 -4.27 7.96
CA VAL A 32 9.35 -5.48 8.78
C VAL A 32 9.64 -6.71 7.91
N ARG A 33 9.95 -7.83 8.57
CA ARG A 33 10.00 -9.17 8.00
C ARG A 33 9.09 -10.13 8.76
N ARG A 34 8.55 -11.10 8.04
CA ARG A 34 7.83 -12.27 8.57
C ARG A 34 8.13 -13.47 7.70
N ASP A 35 8.67 -14.53 8.30
CA ASP A 35 9.03 -15.77 7.60
C ASP A 35 9.91 -15.53 6.34
N GLY A 36 10.85 -14.59 6.44
CA GLY A 36 11.75 -14.20 5.34
C GLY A 36 11.17 -13.20 4.35
N LEU A 37 9.84 -12.99 4.32
CA LEU A 37 9.19 -12.03 3.44
C LEU A 37 9.38 -10.59 3.93
N ALA A 38 9.75 -9.69 3.01
CA ALA A 38 9.79 -8.27 3.26
C ALA A 38 8.38 -7.66 3.19
N LEU A 39 7.97 -7.02 4.27
CA LEU A 39 6.64 -6.44 4.43
C LEU A 39 6.77 -5.00 4.94
N MET A 40 5.67 -4.25 4.83
CA MET A 40 5.53 -2.90 5.36
C MET A 40 4.35 -2.89 6.33
N LEU A 41 4.62 -2.57 7.59
CA LEU A 41 3.58 -2.30 8.58
C LEU A 41 3.21 -0.82 8.50
N LYS A 42 1.93 -0.53 8.25
CA LYS A 42 1.36 0.81 8.37
C LYS A 42 0.40 0.81 9.54
N ALA A 43 0.56 1.73 10.48
CA ALA A 43 -0.22 1.81 11.73
C ALA A 43 -0.58 3.27 12.05
N GLN A 44 -1.44 3.47 13.06
CA GLN A 44 -1.95 4.79 13.44
C GLN A 44 -2.50 5.56 12.25
N MET A 45 -3.25 4.85 11.40
CA MET A 45 -3.80 5.37 10.17
C MET A 45 -4.98 6.31 10.43
N ALA A 46 -5.01 7.42 9.69
CA ALA A 46 -6.20 8.26 9.61
C ALA A 46 -7.38 7.49 8.98
N GLU A 47 -8.61 7.93 9.23
CA GLU A 47 -9.83 7.25 8.75
C GLU A 47 -9.82 7.03 7.23
N GLN A 48 -9.33 8.01 6.47
CA GLN A 48 -9.19 7.96 5.01
C GLN A 48 -8.30 6.79 4.55
N GLU A 49 -7.26 6.48 5.32
CA GLU A 49 -6.30 5.40 5.03
C GLU A 49 -6.86 4.01 5.37
N LEU A 50 -7.79 3.92 6.32
CA LEU A 50 -8.46 2.66 6.68
C LEU A 50 -9.31 2.15 5.52
N HIS A 51 -10.06 3.04 4.87
CA HIS A 51 -10.90 2.69 3.74
C HIS A 51 -10.05 2.19 2.56
N GLY A 52 -8.96 2.91 2.22
CA GLY A 52 -8.03 2.51 1.18
C GLY A 52 -7.40 1.14 1.46
N SER A 53 -6.98 0.90 2.70
CA SER A 53 -6.39 -0.38 3.11
C SER A 53 -7.36 -1.56 2.99
N ALA A 54 -8.64 -1.36 3.36
CA ALA A 54 -9.68 -2.37 3.17
C ALA A 54 -10.02 -2.60 1.68
N PHE A 55 -9.99 -1.54 0.87
CA PHE A 55 -10.22 -1.65 -0.57
C PHE A 55 -9.11 -2.46 -1.26
N LEU A 56 -7.85 -2.31 -0.82
CA LEU A 56 -6.70 -3.04 -1.39
C LEU A 56 -6.82 -4.57 -1.27
N GLU A 57 -7.51 -5.09 -0.25
CA GLU A 57 -7.75 -6.54 -0.08
C GLU A 57 -8.46 -7.16 -1.29
N GLY A 58 -9.32 -6.40 -1.97
CA GLY A 58 -10.06 -6.86 -3.15
C GLY A 58 -9.15 -7.24 -4.33
N TYR A 59 -7.99 -6.58 -4.46
CA TYR A 59 -7.04 -6.87 -5.54
C TYR A 59 -6.27 -8.18 -5.36
N ARG A 60 -6.14 -8.67 -4.11
CA ARG A 60 -5.41 -9.91 -3.76
C ARG A 60 -3.96 -9.97 -4.30
N GLY A 61 -3.32 -8.80 -4.45
CA GLY A 61 -1.98 -8.70 -5.02
C GLY A 61 -1.92 -8.66 -6.55
N ARG A 62 -3.05 -8.46 -7.25
CA ARG A 62 -3.09 -8.30 -8.72
C ARG A 62 -3.14 -6.83 -9.10
N GLY A 63 -2.09 -6.33 -9.74
CA GLY A 63 -1.95 -4.91 -10.10
C GLY A 63 -1.74 -3.96 -8.91
N ALA A 64 -2.00 -4.42 -7.69
CA ALA A 64 -1.79 -3.70 -6.44
C ALA A 64 -0.99 -4.57 -5.46
N VAL A 65 -0.45 -3.93 -4.41
CA VAL A 65 0.23 -4.59 -3.29
C VAL A 65 -0.67 -5.64 -2.62
N ARG A 66 -0.10 -6.79 -2.21
CA ARG A 66 -0.84 -7.74 -1.39
C ARG A 66 -1.02 -7.24 0.04
N VAL A 67 -2.25 -7.34 0.56
CA VAL A 67 -2.56 -7.18 1.98
C VAL A 67 -2.43 -8.54 2.67
N TYR A 68 -1.61 -8.63 3.72
CA TYR A 68 -1.40 -9.86 4.49
C TYR A 68 -2.24 -9.90 5.76
N GLU A 69 -2.34 -8.78 6.47
CA GLU A 69 -3.13 -8.63 7.70
C GLU A 69 -3.73 -7.23 7.73
N ARG A 70 -4.90 -7.09 8.35
CA ARG A 70 -5.50 -5.79 8.65
C ARG A 70 -6.33 -5.89 9.92
N GLU A 71 -6.11 -4.98 10.86
CA GLU A 71 -6.87 -4.92 12.10
C GLU A 71 -6.83 -3.50 12.68
N GLY A 72 -7.97 -3.00 13.13
CA GLY A 72 -8.06 -1.66 13.71
C GLY A 72 -7.51 -0.59 12.77
N ASP A 73 -6.49 0.13 13.24
CA ASP A 73 -5.80 1.20 12.53
C ASP A 73 -4.49 0.77 11.86
N ALA A 74 -4.29 -0.54 11.67
CA ALA A 74 -3.08 -1.12 11.10
C ALA A 74 -3.34 -2.08 9.92
N VAL A 75 -2.37 -2.11 9.01
CA VAL A 75 -2.33 -3.01 7.85
C VAL A 75 -0.89 -3.47 7.59
N LEU A 76 -0.74 -4.75 7.24
CA LEU A 76 0.52 -5.36 6.84
C LEU A 76 0.51 -5.61 5.33
N LEU A 77 1.41 -4.97 4.61
CA LEU A 77 1.47 -4.96 3.16
C LEU A 77 2.74 -5.64 2.64
N GLU A 78 2.68 -6.19 1.43
CA GLU A 78 3.89 -6.52 0.66
C GLU A 78 4.78 -5.27 0.51
N ARG A 79 6.10 -5.45 0.66
CA ARG A 79 7.08 -4.37 0.47
C ARG A 79 7.90 -4.63 -0.79
N ALA A 80 7.97 -3.62 -1.65
CA ALA A 80 8.87 -3.64 -2.80
C ALA A 80 10.33 -3.50 -2.33
N GLU A 81 11.19 -4.42 -2.75
CA GLU A 81 12.65 -4.40 -2.50
C GLU A 81 13.46 -4.16 -3.78
N GLY A 82 12.81 -4.10 -4.93
CA GLY A 82 13.47 -3.91 -6.22
C GLY A 82 14.15 -2.54 -6.31
N PRO A 83 15.40 -2.45 -6.82
CA PRO A 83 16.13 -1.19 -6.91
C PRO A 83 15.64 -0.28 -8.04
N ARG A 84 14.74 -0.77 -8.90
CA ARG A 84 14.28 -0.08 -10.10
C ARG A 84 13.02 0.71 -9.81
N THR A 85 12.99 1.94 -10.30
CA THR A 85 11.78 2.75 -10.40
C THR A 85 11.35 2.87 -11.86
N LEU A 86 10.05 3.01 -12.12
CA LEU A 86 9.55 3.29 -13.48
C LEU A 86 10.21 4.54 -14.10
N LEU A 87 10.51 5.54 -13.27
CA LEU A 87 11.20 6.76 -13.70
C LEU A 87 12.63 6.48 -14.19
N GLN A 88 13.40 5.67 -13.46
CA GLN A 88 14.73 5.26 -13.91
C GLN A 88 14.66 4.43 -15.19
N MET A 89 13.72 3.49 -15.28
CA MET A 89 13.53 2.69 -16.49
C MET A 89 13.19 3.56 -17.70
N ALA A 90 12.31 4.55 -17.56
CA ALA A 90 11.99 5.47 -18.64
C ALA A 90 13.21 6.28 -19.11
N ARG A 91 14.09 6.68 -18.17
CA ARG A 91 15.31 7.44 -18.48
C ARG A 91 16.38 6.58 -19.14
N ASP A 92 16.59 5.37 -18.64
CA ASP A 92 17.73 4.53 -19.02
C ASP A 92 17.41 3.61 -20.21
N GLU A 93 16.17 3.12 -20.31
CA GLU A 93 15.71 2.13 -21.30
C GLU A 93 14.71 2.73 -22.32
N GLY A 94 14.26 3.98 -22.09
CA GLY A 94 13.28 4.68 -22.92
C GLY A 94 11.82 4.52 -22.43
N GLU A 95 10.96 5.42 -22.89
CA GLU A 95 9.59 5.53 -22.37
C GLU A 95 8.70 4.33 -22.71
N GLU A 96 8.89 3.71 -23.87
CA GLU A 96 8.08 2.57 -24.34
C GLU A 96 8.06 1.40 -23.34
N ALA A 97 9.22 1.05 -22.78
CA ALA A 97 9.32 -0.03 -21.81
C ALA A 97 8.58 0.31 -20.50
N ALA A 98 8.70 1.55 -20.03
CA ALA A 98 8.00 2.03 -18.84
C ALA A 98 6.48 2.10 -19.05
N TYR A 99 6.01 2.60 -20.21
CA TYR A 99 4.60 2.63 -20.55
C TYR A 99 4.01 1.22 -20.67
N ALA A 100 4.73 0.27 -21.26
CA ALA A 100 4.27 -1.12 -21.34
C ALA A 100 4.03 -1.72 -19.94
N ILE A 101 4.90 -1.43 -18.96
CA ILE A 101 4.71 -1.86 -17.57
C ILE A 101 3.51 -1.16 -16.94
N LEU A 102 3.36 0.15 -17.12
CA LEU A 102 2.24 0.93 -16.59
C LEU A 102 0.90 0.44 -17.13
N CYS A 103 0.79 0.27 -18.46
CA CYS A 103 -0.41 -0.23 -19.12
C CYS A 103 -0.79 -1.62 -18.63
N ARG A 104 0.18 -2.52 -18.44
CA ARG A 104 -0.07 -3.84 -17.87
C ARG A 104 -0.59 -3.76 -16.43
N ALA A 105 0.04 -2.93 -15.59
CA ALA A 105 -0.42 -2.74 -14.20
C ALA A 105 -1.86 -2.18 -14.14
N ILE A 106 -2.19 -1.22 -15.01
CA ILE A 106 -3.56 -0.67 -15.13
C ILE A 106 -4.54 -1.75 -15.58
N ALA A 107 -4.19 -2.56 -16.60
CA ALA A 107 -5.04 -3.64 -17.07
C ALA A 107 -5.29 -4.69 -15.97
N ASP A 108 -4.26 -5.04 -15.19
CA ASP A 108 -4.38 -5.95 -14.06
C ASP A 108 -5.33 -5.38 -12.99
N LEU A 109 -5.20 -4.09 -12.64
CA LEU A 109 -6.10 -3.41 -11.72
C LEU A 109 -7.55 -3.42 -12.24
N GLN A 110 -7.76 -3.13 -13.52
CA GLN A 110 -9.09 -3.10 -14.14
C GLN A 110 -9.72 -4.49 -14.26
N SER A 111 -8.92 -5.55 -14.33
CA SER A 111 -9.39 -6.94 -14.39
C SER A 111 -9.93 -7.46 -13.06
N ALA A 112 -9.72 -6.73 -11.96
CA ALA A 112 -10.14 -7.14 -10.64
C ALA A 112 -11.68 -7.18 -10.53
N SER A 113 -12.23 -8.39 -10.51
CA SER A 113 -13.67 -8.67 -10.38
C SER A 113 -14.05 -9.29 -9.04
N ALA A 114 -13.11 -9.40 -8.10
CA ALA A 114 -13.36 -9.98 -6.79
C ALA A 114 -14.31 -9.09 -5.98
N PRO A 115 -15.12 -9.64 -5.06
CA PRO A 115 -15.89 -8.80 -4.17
C PRO A 115 -14.91 -7.96 -3.34
N PHE A 116 -14.98 -6.64 -3.53
CA PHE A 116 -14.24 -5.70 -2.71
C PHE A 116 -14.90 -5.62 -1.32
N PRO A 117 -14.14 -5.65 -0.22
CA PRO A 117 -14.71 -5.59 1.13
C PRO A 117 -15.46 -4.28 1.41
N VAL A 118 -15.05 -3.21 0.73
CA VAL A 118 -15.66 -1.88 0.81
C VAL A 118 -15.97 -1.37 -0.59
N ARG A 119 -16.96 -0.49 -0.70
CA ARG A 119 -17.32 0.15 -1.97
C ARG A 119 -16.33 1.27 -2.29
N PRO A 120 -15.96 1.47 -3.56
CA PRO A 120 -15.18 2.64 -3.94
C PRO A 120 -15.96 3.93 -3.65
N ILE A 121 -15.25 4.96 -3.18
CA ILE A 121 -15.79 6.31 -2.99
C ILE A 121 -15.77 7.02 -4.35
N ALA A 122 -16.88 7.65 -4.74
CA ALA A 122 -16.90 8.38 -6.01
C ALA A 122 -15.98 9.61 -5.91
N LEU A 123 -15.26 9.91 -7.00
CA LEU A 123 -14.32 11.04 -7.02
C LEU A 123 -15.00 12.38 -6.68
N ARG A 124 -16.26 12.58 -7.11
CA ARG A 124 -17.05 13.77 -6.76
C ARG A 124 -17.28 13.93 -5.26
N ASP A 125 -17.45 12.81 -4.54
CA ASP A 125 -17.70 12.84 -3.10
C ASP A 125 -16.37 13.12 -2.37
N TRP A 126 -15.31 12.44 -2.82
CA TRP A 126 -13.96 12.61 -2.28
C TRP A 126 -13.42 14.04 -2.43
N PHE A 127 -13.67 14.66 -3.58
CA PHE A 127 -13.20 16.01 -3.91
C PHE A 127 -14.26 17.10 -3.71
N SER A 128 -15.33 16.83 -2.96
CA SER A 128 -16.45 17.77 -2.74
C SER A 128 -16.06 19.09 -2.08
N ILE A 129 -14.90 19.16 -1.42
CA ILE A 129 -14.37 20.38 -0.78
C ILE A 129 -13.56 21.26 -1.73
N LEU A 130 -13.21 20.75 -2.92
CA LEU A 130 -12.51 21.53 -3.93
C LEU A 130 -13.52 22.45 -4.64
N PRO A 131 -13.13 23.70 -4.95
CA PRO A 131 -13.97 24.57 -5.77
C PRO A 131 -14.20 23.92 -7.15
N GLU A 132 -15.35 24.19 -7.76
CA GLU A 132 -15.60 23.80 -9.15
C GLU A 132 -14.55 24.44 -10.07
N ALA A 133 -14.13 23.68 -11.08
CA ALA A 133 -13.11 24.08 -12.04
C ALA A 133 -13.60 25.16 -13.02
#